data_AF-A0A820MWS1-F1
#
_entry.id   AF-A0A820MWS1-F1
#
_cell.length_a   1.000
_cell.length_b   1.000
_cell.length_c   1.000
_cell.angle_alpha   90.00
_cell.angle_beta   90.00
_cell.angle_gamma   90.00
#
_symmetry.space_group_name_H-M   'P 1'
#
loop_
_entity.id
_entity.type
_entity.pdbx_description
1 polymer ?
#
loop_
_entity_poly.entity_id
_entity_poly.type
_entity_poly.pdbx_seq_one_letter_code
_entity_poly.pdbx_strand_id
1 'polypeptide(L)'
;RCAEQMARTGKLEHSPAEMRNLGRQTLGENFSASFQSELTGEKMVRKWMKEGKRYMFGFDGRKDTENFTQSVWQASREIGVGRARSEDGNWWYGVVVFDPPGNIPNQYSNNVFLPADKA
;
A
#
# COMPACT_ATOMS: atom_id res chain seq x y z
N ARG A 1 2.99 14.37 -2.53
CA ARG A 1 2.71 14.74 -1.13
C ARG A 1 3.04 13.62 -0.14
N CYS A 2 2.35 12.47 -0.11
CA CYS A 2 2.69 11.37 0.83
C CYS A 2 4.14 10.88 0.70
N ALA A 3 4.59 10.52 -0.51
CA ALA A 3 5.98 10.09 -0.73
C ALA A 3 7.00 11.19 -0.39
N GLU A 4 6.69 12.46 -0.67
CA GLU A 4 7.56 13.60 -0.34
C GLU A 4 7.68 13.79 1.17
N GLN A 5 6.61 13.53 1.93
CA GLN A 5 6.66 13.57 3.39
C GLN A 5 7.65 12.51 3.92
N MET A 6 7.55 11.26 3.46
CA MET A 6 8.49 10.20 3.85
C MET A 6 9.93 10.55 3.44
N ALA A 7 10.11 11.14 2.26
CA ALA A 7 11.42 11.58 1.80
C ALA A 7 12.03 12.70 2.67
N ARG A 8 11.19 13.59 3.22
CA ARG A 8 11.62 14.66 4.14
C ARG A 8 11.90 14.15 5.56
N THR A 9 11.09 13.20 6.06
CA THR A 9 11.21 12.72 7.45
C THR A 9 12.15 11.54 7.59
N GLY A 10 12.46 10.83 6.49
CA GLY A 10 13.17 9.57 6.50
C GLY A 10 12.36 8.39 7.04
N LYS A 11 11.10 8.60 7.46
CA LYS A 11 10.27 7.60 8.13
C LYS A 11 9.41 6.83 7.13
N LEU A 12 9.44 5.50 7.24
CA LEU A 12 8.61 4.60 6.46
C LEU A 12 7.35 4.23 7.26
N GLU A 13 6.43 5.17 7.35
CA GLU A 13 5.18 5.09 8.12
C GLU A 13 4.02 5.70 7.35
N HIS A 14 2.79 5.36 7.71
CA HIS A 14 1.61 5.92 7.05
C HIS A 14 1.61 7.45 7.06
N SER A 15 1.21 8.05 5.95
CA SER A 15 0.99 9.50 5.93
C SER A 15 -0.18 9.88 6.86
N PRO A 16 -0.09 11.04 7.54
CA PRO A 16 -1.19 11.69 8.23
C PRO A 16 -2.48 11.65 7.43
N ALA A 17 -3.60 11.40 8.12
CA ALA A 17 -4.91 11.23 7.50
C ALA A 17 -5.31 12.46 6.67
N GLU A 18 -4.90 13.65 7.10
CA GLU A 18 -5.16 14.93 6.44
C GLU A 18 -4.59 15.00 5.02
N MET A 19 -3.49 14.28 4.75
CA MET A 19 -2.91 14.18 3.41
C MET A 19 -3.56 13.10 2.54
N ARG A 20 -4.38 12.24 3.14
CA ARG A 20 -5.08 11.15 2.49
C ARG A 20 -6.60 11.34 2.48
N ASN A 21 -7.12 12.48 2.93
CA ASN A 21 -8.55 12.74 2.90
C ASN A 21 -8.99 13.15 1.49
N LEU A 22 -10.00 12.45 0.98
CA LEU A 22 -10.69 12.78 -0.26
C LEU A 22 -12.19 12.83 0.03
N GLY A 23 -12.76 14.03 0.05
CA GLY A 23 -14.15 14.24 0.45
C GLY A 23 -14.41 13.78 1.89
N ARG A 24 -15.26 12.75 2.07
CA ARG A 24 -15.68 12.23 3.38
C ARG A 24 -14.92 11.00 3.86
N GLN A 25 -13.87 10.58 3.14
CA GLN A 25 -13.14 9.35 3.44
C GLN A 25 -11.64 9.58 3.44
N THR A 26 -10.93 8.77 4.22
CA THR A 26 -9.48 8.68 4.18
C THR A 26 -9.09 7.53 3.26
N LEU A 27 -8.24 7.80 2.28
CA LEU A 27 -7.75 6.84 1.30
C LEU A 27 -6.91 5.74 1.96
N GLY A 28 -6.97 4.53 1.39
CA GLY A 28 -6.04 3.45 1.74
C GLY A 28 -4.62 3.83 1.33
N GLU A 29 -3.60 3.19 1.89
CA GLU A 29 -2.21 3.51 1.57
C GLU A 29 -1.31 2.28 1.66
N ASN A 30 -0.50 2.08 0.62
CA ASN A 30 0.65 1.20 0.65
C ASN A 30 1.92 2.03 0.41
N PHE A 31 3.03 1.62 1.00
CA PHE A 31 4.30 2.28 0.77
C PHE A 31 5.49 1.31 0.71
N SER A 32 6.58 1.80 0.14
CA SER A 32 7.86 1.10 0.10
C SER A 32 9.01 2.08 -0.05
N ALA A 33 10.20 1.63 0.32
CA ALA A 33 11.42 2.35 0.11
C ALA A 33 12.53 1.45 -0.43
N SER A 34 13.50 2.04 -1.10
CA SER A 34 14.74 1.39 -1.51
C SER A 34 15.93 2.31 -1.30
N PHE A 35 17.04 1.74 -0.83
CA PHE A 35 18.31 2.42 -0.64
C PHE A 35 19.19 2.24 -1.88
N GLN A 36 19.81 3.33 -2.34
CA GLN A 36 20.79 3.42 -3.44
C GLN A 36 20.40 2.69 -4.74
N SER A 37 19.12 2.38 -4.91
CA SER A 37 18.58 1.67 -6.05
C SER A 37 17.23 2.26 -6.41
N GLU A 38 16.96 2.37 -7.71
CA GLU A 38 15.69 2.93 -8.16
C GLU A 38 14.51 2.08 -7.68
N LEU A 39 13.53 2.74 -7.08
CA LEU A 39 12.25 2.14 -6.71
C LEU A 39 11.28 2.23 -7.89
N THR A 40 11.06 1.13 -8.59
CA THR A 40 10.05 1.05 -9.65
C THR A 40 8.71 0.58 -9.10
N GLY A 41 7.61 0.91 -9.79
CA GLY A 41 6.28 0.41 -9.43
C GLY A 41 6.22 -1.11 -9.40
N GLU A 42 6.90 -1.77 -10.34
CA GLU A 42 7.02 -3.24 -10.36
C GLU A 42 7.67 -3.78 -9.08
N LYS A 43 8.77 -3.18 -8.60
CA LYS A 43 9.43 -3.60 -7.36
C LYS A 43 8.51 -3.46 -6.15
N MET A 44 7.75 -2.36 -6.10
CA MET A 44 6.76 -2.11 -5.04
C MET A 44 5.67 -3.20 -5.05
N VAL A 45 4.99 -3.39 -6.18
CA VAL A 45 3.90 -4.37 -6.31
C VAL A 45 4.41 -5.79 -6.06
N ARG A 46 5.57 -6.17 -6.61
CA ARG A 46 6.17 -7.49 -6.39
C ARG A 46 6.48 -7.75 -4.92
N LYS A 47 6.92 -6.72 -4.18
CA LYS A 47 7.16 -6.84 -2.73
C LYS A 47 5.84 -7.10 -1.99
N TRP A 48 4.81 -6.32 -2.27
CA TRP A 48 3.50 -6.47 -1.64
C TRP A 48 2.84 -7.82 -1.98
N MET A 49 2.88 -8.26 -3.23
CA MET A 49 2.30 -9.55 -3.64
C MET A 49 2.97 -10.76 -2.96
N LYS A 50 4.24 -10.66 -2.54
CA LYS A 50 4.90 -11.73 -1.76
C LYS A 50 4.31 -11.87 -0.36
N GLU A 51 3.66 -10.85 0.19
CA GLU A 51 2.99 -10.93 1.49
C GLU A 51 1.78 -11.88 1.44
N GLY A 52 1.12 -12.01 0.28
CA GLY A 52 0.00 -12.94 0.09
C GLY A 52 0.34 -14.41 0.37
N LYS A 53 1.63 -14.79 0.37
CA LYS A 53 2.08 -16.12 0.82
C LYS A 53 1.82 -16.40 2.29
N ARG A 54 1.64 -15.35 3.11
CA ARG A 54 1.37 -15.43 4.55
C ARG A 54 -0.08 -15.07 4.89
N TYR A 55 -0.88 -14.67 3.90
CA TYR A 55 -2.28 -14.32 4.11
C TYR A 55 -3.15 -15.56 4.25
N MET A 56 -4.01 -15.57 5.25
CA MET A 56 -4.99 -16.64 5.50
C MET A 56 -6.35 -16.18 4.97
N PHE A 57 -6.75 -16.74 3.82
CA PHE A 57 -8.04 -16.42 3.21
C PHE A 57 -9.20 -16.82 4.12
N GLY A 58 -10.27 -16.01 4.13
CA GLY A 58 -11.42 -16.19 5.02
C GLY A 58 -11.26 -15.54 6.40
N PHE A 59 -10.08 -14.97 6.71
CA PHE A 59 -9.83 -14.21 7.93
C PHE A 59 -9.51 -12.75 7.62
N ASP A 60 -9.57 -11.90 8.64
CA ASP A 60 -9.11 -10.52 8.53
C ASP A 60 -7.59 -10.44 8.31
N GLY A 61 -7.16 -9.34 7.71
CA GLY A 61 -5.76 -9.04 7.43
C GLY A 61 -4.91 -8.84 8.69
N ARG A 62 -3.60 -8.96 8.50
CA ARG A 62 -2.58 -8.71 9.53
C ARG A 62 -1.64 -7.63 9.04
N LYS A 63 -0.92 -6.99 9.96
CA LYS A 63 0.07 -5.96 9.64
C LYS A 63 1.10 -6.42 8.60
N ASP A 64 1.51 -7.69 8.61
CA ASP A 64 2.50 -8.22 7.67
C ASP A 64 1.92 -8.65 6.30
N THR A 65 0.62 -8.44 6.10
CA THR A 65 -0.12 -8.73 4.85
C THR A 65 -0.96 -7.54 4.36
N GLU A 66 -0.88 -6.39 5.04
CA GLU A 66 -1.74 -5.23 4.79
C GLU A 66 -1.53 -4.63 3.40
N ASN A 67 -0.31 -4.65 2.86
CA ASN A 67 -0.07 -4.12 1.52
C ASN A 67 -0.65 -5.07 0.47
N PHE A 68 -0.51 -6.39 0.68
CA PHE A 68 -1.14 -7.38 -0.19
C PHE A 68 -2.65 -7.20 -0.23
N THR A 69 -3.32 -7.23 0.93
CA THR A 69 -4.78 -7.18 1.01
C THR A 69 -5.34 -5.88 0.44
N GLN A 70 -4.66 -4.75 0.68
CA GLN A 70 -5.04 -3.47 0.05
C GLN A 70 -4.86 -3.49 -1.48
N SER A 71 -3.79 -4.13 -1.98
CA SER A 71 -3.50 -4.20 -3.43
C SER A 71 -4.52 -5.03 -4.21
N VAL A 72 -5.12 -6.04 -3.58
CA VAL A 72 -6.11 -6.93 -4.21
C VAL A 72 -7.53 -6.66 -3.73
N TRP A 73 -7.75 -5.57 -3.00
CA TRP A 73 -9.03 -5.25 -2.39
C TRP A 73 -10.10 -4.97 -3.45
N GLN A 74 -11.06 -5.89 -3.60
CA GLN A 74 -12.06 -5.85 -4.67
C GLN A 74 -12.84 -4.54 -4.73
N ALA A 75 -13.13 -3.88 -3.62
CA ALA A 75 -13.90 -2.63 -3.63
C ALA A 75 -13.09 -1.40 -4.07
N SER A 76 -11.74 -1.43 -4.02
CA SER A 76 -10.91 -0.30 -4.45
C SER A 76 -11.02 -0.12 -5.97
N ARG A 77 -11.22 1.12 -6.44
CA ARG A 77 -11.49 1.44 -7.85
C ARG A 77 -10.44 2.32 -8.47
N GLU A 78 -9.91 3.26 -7.70
CA GLU A 78 -8.94 4.22 -8.18
C GLU A 78 -7.67 4.17 -7.33
N ILE A 79 -6.55 4.50 -7.97
CA ILE A 79 -5.27 4.63 -7.29
C ILE A 79 -4.57 5.94 -7.64
N GLY A 80 -3.89 6.50 -6.66
CA GLY A 80 -2.91 7.57 -6.84
C GLY A 80 -1.52 7.05 -6.54
N VAL A 81 -0.53 7.35 -7.40
CA VAL A 81 0.84 6.88 -7.22
C VAL A 81 1.79 8.08 -7.08
N GLY A 82 2.68 8.03 -6.10
CA GLY A 82 3.70 9.04 -5.88
C GLY A 82 5.05 8.41 -5.55
N ARG A 83 6.13 9.02 -6.04
CA ARG A 83 7.51 8.63 -5.72
C ARG A 83 8.34 9.88 -5.43
N ALA A 84 9.19 9.82 -4.42
CA ALA A 84 10.10 10.90 -4.04
C ALA A 84 11.46 10.34 -3.61
N ARG A 85 12.49 11.18 -3.66
CA ARG A 85 13.86 10.86 -3.24
C ARG A 85 14.20 11.70 -2.00
N SER A 86 14.91 11.10 -1.04
CA SER A 86 15.43 11.84 0.12
C SER A 86 16.40 12.94 -0.32
N GLU A 87 16.56 13.95 0.54
CA GLU A 87 17.42 15.11 0.27
C GLU A 87 18.89 14.71 0.05
N ASP A 88 19.38 13.72 0.80
CA ASP A 88 20.72 13.14 0.63
C ASP A 88 20.87 12.26 -0.62
N GLY A 89 19.77 12.04 -1.36
CA GLY A 89 19.75 11.22 -2.57
C GLY A 89 19.87 9.71 -2.33
N ASN A 90 19.95 9.22 -1.09
CA ASN A 90 20.22 7.81 -0.83
C ASN A 90 18.97 6.93 -0.85
N TRP A 91 17.80 7.48 -0.54
CA TRP A 91 16.56 6.73 -0.44
C TRP A 91 15.54 7.16 -1.49
N TRP A 92 14.88 6.17 -2.08
CA TRP A 92 13.63 6.36 -2.81
C TRP A 92 12.46 5.90 -1.93
N TYR A 93 11.40 6.69 -1.91
CA TYR A 93 10.12 6.39 -1.26
C TYR A 93 9.02 6.35 -2.31
N GLY A 94 8.18 5.34 -2.26
CA GLY A 94 7.04 5.15 -3.15
C GLY A 94 5.78 4.91 -2.34
N VAL A 95 4.71 5.59 -2.70
CA VAL A 95 3.39 5.50 -2.06
C VAL A 95 2.33 5.26 -3.12
N VAL A 96 1.38 4.38 -2.82
CA VAL A 96 0.14 4.20 -3.58
C VAL A 96 -1.02 4.42 -2.63
N VAL A 97 -1.94 5.31 -2.99
CA VAL A 97 -3.20 5.53 -2.28
C VAL A 97 -4.36 4.90 -3.03
N PHE A 98 -5.40 4.45 -2.31
CA PHE A 98 -6.51 3.68 -2.85
C PHE A 98 -7.87 4.30 -2.48
N ASP A 99 -8.76 4.40 -3.47
CA ASP A 99 -10.14 4.86 -3.30
C ASP A 99 -11.14 3.83 -3.86
N PRO A 100 -12.11 3.34 -3.08
CA PRO A 100 -12.22 3.43 -1.62
C PRO A 100 -11.06 2.76 -0.87
N PRO A 101 -10.84 3.07 0.43
CA PRO A 101 -9.84 2.36 1.23
C PRO A 101 -10.18 0.87 1.36
N GLY A 102 -9.15 0.05 1.36
CA GLY A 102 -9.25 -1.37 1.69
C GLY A 102 -8.98 -1.65 3.16
N ASN A 103 -8.74 -2.92 3.47
CA ASN A 103 -8.37 -3.39 4.81
C ASN A 103 -9.38 -3.04 5.91
N ILE A 104 -10.65 -2.90 5.55
CA ILE A 104 -11.72 -2.58 6.51
C ILE A 104 -12.05 -3.84 7.32
N PRO A 105 -12.01 -3.79 8.66
CA PRO A 105 -12.33 -4.94 9.52
C PRO A 105 -13.69 -5.56 9.17
N ASN A 106 -13.76 -6.89 9.21
CA ASN A 106 -14.95 -7.69 8.87
C ASN A 106 -15.42 -7.61 7.40
N GLN A 107 -14.61 -7.06 6.48
CA GLN A 107 -14.96 -6.99 5.05
C GLN A 107 -14.04 -7.83 4.15
N TYR A 108 -13.06 -8.54 4.70
CA TYR A 108 -12.01 -9.23 3.95
C TYR A 108 -12.53 -10.36 3.07
N SER A 109 -13.49 -11.15 3.55
CA SER A 109 -14.07 -12.28 2.79
C SER A 109 -14.77 -11.84 1.49
N ASN A 110 -15.27 -10.61 1.44
CA ASN A 110 -15.92 -10.04 0.25
C ASN A 110 -14.94 -9.28 -0.66
N ASN A 111 -13.66 -9.15 -0.27
CA ASN A 111 -12.71 -8.29 -0.95
C ASN A 111 -11.37 -8.94 -1.30
N VAL A 112 -10.98 -10.01 -0.62
CA VAL A 112 -9.70 -10.69 -0.84
C VAL A 112 -9.96 -12.15 -1.19
N PHE A 113 -9.99 -12.44 -2.49
CA PHE A 113 -10.33 -13.76 -3.01
C PHE A 113 -9.10 -14.64 -3.21
N LEU A 114 -9.31 -15.96 -3.09
CA LEU A 114 -8.31 -16.94 -3.48
C LEU A 114 -7.90 -16.71 -4.94
N PRO A 115 -6.59 -16.83 -5.26
CA PRO A 115 -6.13 -16.88 -6.64
C PRO A 115 -6.88 -17.96 -7.42
N ALA A 116 -7.25 -17.67 -8.67
CA ALA A 116 -8.05 -18.58 -9.49
C ALA A 116 -7.37 -19.95 -9.74
N ASP A 117 -6.05 -20.02 -9.66
CA ASP A 117 -5.24 -21.25 -9.76
C ASP A 117 -5.24 -22.10 -8.47
N LYS A 118 -5.85 -21.60 -7.40
CA LYS A 118 -5.96 -22.25 -6.08
C LYS A 118 -7.41 -22.42 -5.60
N ALA A 119 -8.38 -22.08 -6.45
CA ALA A 119 -9.81 -22.21 -6.19
C ALA A 119 -10.32 -23.63 -6.53
#